data_AF-A0A660M026-F1
#
_entry.id   AF-A0A660M026-F1
#
_cell.length_a   1.000
_cell.length_b   1.000
_cell.length_c   1.000
_cell.angle_alpha   90.00
_cell.angle_beta   90.00
_cell.angle_gamma   90.00
#
_symmetry.space_group_name_H-M   'P 1'
#
loop_
_entity.id
_entity.type
_entity.pdbx_description
1 polymer ?
#
loop_
_entity_poly.entity_id
_entity_poly.type
_entity_poly.pdbx_seq_one_letter_code
_entity_poly.pdbx_strand_id
1 'polypeptide(L)'
;MTVKSSAPQAIKRYLKYALYRYRDSDNSEAAYYFAQLAFLLMCVCGDTPAKWRGVFREYDASDCRGSKQQSESVQMTYKQAITHCKKSVNMIAKDGIDTLLADEHEAFDRADVLEYPLYQQRWMTLRDYPVLYMIYEAADEALAIRTTRLMWQKILLYADMLDAPLEHPAVHLTDAYRACLKHFIILNTVGVLRTYKNDPAVLRDICVAVSLVADLLANDEVVKWREISAICDQCAAAFRYGDDVALYRDYLKTLRATYQRAVNAYFDNTYQHKTPRHQDSSS
;
A
#
# COMPACT_ATOMS: atom_id res chain seq x y z
N MET A 1 15.84 -28.62 -15.18
CA MET A 1 16.01 -28.32 -13.75
C MET A 1 15.37 -26.96 -13.47
N THR A 2 14.14 -26.95 -12.98
CA THR A 2 13.45 -25.73 -12.53
C THR A 2 14.07 -25.29 -11.21
N VAL A 3 15.08 -24.43 -11.26
CA VAL A 3 15.50 -23.65 -10.11
C VAL A 3 14.28 -22.82 -9.73
N LYS A 4 13.50 -23.28 -8.74
CA LYS A 4 12.50 -22.46 -8.05
C LYS A 4 13.27 -21.22 -7.63
N SER A 5 13.01 -20.07 -8.26
CA SER A 5 13.81 -18.88 -8.02
C SER A 5 13.80 -18.61 -6.51
N SER A 6 14.98 -18.49 -5.91
CA SER A 6 15.12 -18.18 -4.47
C SER A 6 14.68 -16.74 -4.15
N ALA A 7 14.37 -15.96 -5.18
CA ALA A 7 14.05 -14.53 -5.09
C ALA A 7 12.88 -14.21 -4.15
N PRO A 8 11.72 -14.91 -4.19
CA PRO A 8 10.64 -14.65 -3.23
C PRO A 8 11.04 -14.89 -1.77
N GLN A 9 11.96 -15.82 -1.51
CA GLN A 9 12.48 -16.07 -0.16
C GLN A 9 13.48 -14.99 0.27
N ALA A 10 14.33 -14.53 -0.65
CA ALA A 10 15.27 -13.44 -0.40
C ALA A 10 14.54 -12.12 -0.12
N ILE A 11 13.53 -11.76 -0.93
CA ILE A 11 12.68 -10.57 -0.72
C ILE A 11 12.08 -10.57 0.70
N LYS A 12 11.45 -11.68 1.09
CA LYS A 12 10.88 -11.83 2.44
C LYS A 12 11.91 -11.65 3.55
N ARG A 13 13.14 -12.11 3.34
CA ARG A 13 14.22 -11.97 4.32
C ARG A 13 14.65 -10.52 4.49
N TYR A 14 14.83 -9.77 3.40
CA TYR A 14 15.19 -8.36 3.45
C TYR A 14 14.09 -7.49 4.07
N LEU A 15 12.83 -7.73 3.72
CA LEU A 15 11.70 -7.03 4.33
C LEU A 15 11.60 -7.28 5.84
N LYS A 16 11.80 -8.53 6.29
CA LYS A 16 11.87 -8.85 7.73
C LYS A 16 12.99 -8.12 8.44
N TYR A 17 14.18 -8.05 7.83
CA TYR A 17 15.31 -7.34 8.46
C TYR A 17 15.07 -5.85 8.56
N ALA A 18 14.48 -5.25 7.53
CA ALA A 18 14.10 -3.85 7.55
C ALA A 18 13.07 -3.56 8.66
N LEU A 19 12.01 -4.39 8.76
CA LEU A 19 10.99 -4.29 9.81
C LEU A 19 11.57 -4.51 11.22
N TYR A 20 12.44 -5.52 11.40
CA TYR A 20 13.04 -5.83 12.69
C TYR A 20 13.89 -4.66 13.22
N ARG A 21 14.69 -4.02 12.36
CA ARG A 21 15.47 -2.83 12.74
C ARG A 21 14.60 -1.63 13.08
N TYR A 22 13.40 -1.59 12.52
CA TYR A 22 12.47 -0.48 12.65
C TYR A 22 11.53 -0.61 13.86
N ARG A 23 11.25 -1.83 14.34
CA ARG A 23 10.26 -2.11 15.38
C ARG A 23 10.40 -1.21 16.62
N ASP A 24 11.61 -0.78 16.94
CA ASP A 24 11.92 0.01 18.11
C ASP A 24 12.08 1.52 17.80
N SER A 25 11.67 1.99 16.62
CA SER A 25 11.71 3.41 16.25
C SER A 25 10.33 4.06 16.27
N ASP A 26 10.26 5.31 16.73
CA ASP A 26 9.00 6.05 16.96
C ASP A 26 8.28 6.53 15.67
N ASN A 27 8.67 6.09 14.47
CA ASN A 27 8.24 6.71 13.21
C ASN A 27 7.08 5.96 12.51
N SER A 28 5.88 6.02 13.09
CA SER A 28 4.69 5.28 12.62
C SER A 28 4.45 5.35 11.10
N GLU A 29 4.68 6.51 10.45
CA GLU A 29 4.50 6.71 8.99
C GLU A 29 5.23 5.64 8.15
N ALA A 30 6.37 5.21 8.64
CA ALA A 30 7.29 4.34 7.95
C ALA A 30 6.81 2.87 7.95
N ALA A 31 6.10 2.48 9.01
CA ALA A 31 5.45 1.19 9.15
C ALA A 31 4.39 0.97 8.03
N TYR A 32 3.52 1.97 7.79
CA TYR A 32 2.45 1.88 6.79
C TYR A 32 2.99 1.52 5.41
N TYR A 33 4.00 2.25 4.93
CA TYR A 33 4.58 1.99 3.61
C TYR A 33 5.22 0.60 3.51
N PHE A 34 5.75 0.07 4.61
CA PHE A 34 6.29 -1.29 4.64
C PHE A 34 5.21 -2.36 4.54
N ALA A 35 4.14 -2.23 5.33
CA ALA A 35 3.01 -3.17 5.29
C ALA A 35 2.38 -3.19 3.89
N GLN A 36 2.14 -2.01 3.33
CA GLN A 36 1.60 -1.86 1.98
C GLN A 36 2.54 -2.44 0.93
N LEU A 37 3.85 -2.16 1.01
CA LEU A 37 4.83 -2.74 0.10
C LEU A 37 4.83 -4.28 0.18
N ALA A 38 4.91 -4.85 1.39
CA ALA A 38 4.91 -6.30 1.57
C ALA A 38 3.63 -6.95 1.02
N PHE A 39 2.46 -6.35 1.25
CA PHE A 39 1.19 -6.81 0.72
C PHE A 39 1.16 -6.77 -0.82
N LEU A 40 1.53 -5.64 -1.42
CA LEU A 40 1.54 -5.48 -2.88
C LEU A 40 2.52 -6.46 -3.56
N LEU A 41 3.70 -6.66 -2.96
CA LEU A 41 4.70 -7.62 -3.44
C LEU A 41 4.16 -9.05 -3.38
N MET A 42 3.46 -9.42 -2.30
CA MET A 42 2.80 -10.71 -2.18
C MET A 42 1.77 -10.93 -3.30
N CYS A 43 0.93 -9.92 -3.57
CA CYS A 43 -0.06 -9.96 -4.66
C CYS A 43 0.58 -10.11 -6.04
N VAL A 44 1.60 -9.30 -6.36
CA VAL A 44 2.26 -9.33 -7.67
C VAL A 44 3.09 -10.59 -7.90
N CYS A 45 3.63 -11.19 -6.83
CA CYS A 45 4.28 -12.51 -6.92
C CYS A 45 3.29 -13.68 -7.08
N GLY A 46 1.96 -13.44 -7.02
CA GLY A 46 0.94 -14.50 -7.04
C GLY A 46 1.05 -15.44 -5.84
N ASP A 47 1.61 -14.96 -4.73
CA ASP A 47 1.79 -15.74 -3.51
C ASP A 47 0.56 -15.64 -2.60
N THR A 48 0.58 -16.34 -1.47
CA THR A 48 -0.54 -16.32 -0.51
C THR A 48 -0.12 -15.66 0.80
N PRO A 49 -1.07 -15.08 1.57
CA PRO A 49 -0.78 -14.56 2.90
C PRO A 49 -0.10 -15.61 3.79
N ALA A 50 -0.51 -16.88 3.68
CA ALA A 50 0.07 -18.00 4.42
C ALA A 50 1.60 -18.12 4.25
N LYS A 51 2.11 -17.88 3.03
CA LYS A 51 3.55 -17.90 2.69
C LYS A 51 4.30 -16.63 3.10
N TRP A 52 3.58 -15.56 3.41
CA TRP A 52 4.10 -14.27 3.85
C TRP A 52 3.87 -14.00 5.34
N ARG A 53 3.18 -14.90 6.06
CA ARG A 53 2.87 -14.79 7.50
C ARG A 53 4.04 -14.38 8.37
N GLY A 54 5.25 -14.83 8.04
CA GLY A 54 6.43 -14.42 8.78
C GLY A 54 6.77 -12.95 8.65
N VAL A 55 6.56 -12.33 7.48
CA VAL A 55 6.77 -10.89 7.26
C VAL A 55 5.67 -10.10 7.98
N PHE A 56 4.41 -10.52 7.80
CA PHE A 56 3.25 -9.85 8.41
C PHE A 56 3.26 -9.93 9.94
N ARG A 57 3.75 -11.03 10.52
CA ARG A 57 3.91 -11.14 11.98
C ARG A 57 4.87 -10.11 12.56
N GLU A 58 5.97 -9.81 11.88
CA GLU A 58 6.90 -8.77 12.36
C GLU A 58 6.22 -7.40 12.36
N TYR A 59 5.36 -7.15 11.37
CA TYR A 59 4.54 -5.94 11.32
C TYR A 59 3.51 -5.90 12.45
N ASP A 60 2.71 -6.95 12.60
CA ASP A 60 1.71 -7.04 13.67
C ASP A 60 2.34 -6.90 15.07
N ALA A 61 3.61 -7.28 15.24
CA ALA A 61 4.34 -7.09 16.49
C ALA A 61 4.79 -5.64 16.73
N SER A 62 4.90 -4.82 15.68
CA SER A 62 5.12 -3.37 15.76
C SER A 62 3.81 -2.57 15.88
N ASP A 63 2.68 -3.17 15.50
CA ASP A 63 1.36 -2.54 15.56
C ASP A 63 0.93 -2.31 17.04
N CYS A 64 0.88 -1.04 17.42
CA CYS A 64 0.59 -0.60 18.78
C CYS A 64 -0.92 -0.52 19.10
N ARG A 65 -1.82 -0.98 18.21
CA ARG A 65 -3.28 -1.03 18.51
C ARG A 65 -3.60 -1.80 19.80
N GLY A 66 -2.71 -2.68 20.24
CA GLY A 66 -2.85 -3.42 21.51
C GLY A 66 -2.47 -2.65 22.79
N SER A 67 -1.76 -1.51 22.73
CA SER A 67 -1.25 -0.81 23.93
C SER A 67 -2.07 0.41 24.36
N LYS A 68 -2.90 0.96 23.48
CA LYS A 68 -3.92 1.94 23.86
C LYS A 68 -5.11 1.18 24.43
N GLN A 69 -5.47 1.50 25.66
CA GLN A 69 -6.58 0.94 26.44
C GLN A 69 -7.91 1.18 25.70
N GLN A 70 -8.19 0.40 24.65
CA GLN A 70 -9.46 0.41 23.93
C GLN A 70 -10.49 -0.19 24.88
N SER A 71 -11.28 0.69 25.50
CA SER A 71 -12.52 0.41 26.23
C SER A 71 -13.45 -0.49 25.40
N GLU A 72 -14.52 -1.01 26.01
CA GLU A 72 -15.52 -1.95 25.46
C GLU A 72 -16.11 -1.54 24.09
N SER A 73 -15.29 -1.60 23.03
CA SER A 73 -15.65 -1.23 21.68
C SER A 73 -16.31 -2.40 20.98
N VAL A 74 -17.38 -2.11 20.24
CA VAL A 74 -18.16 -3.12 19.54
C VAL A 74 -17.27 -3.84 18.52
N GLN A 75 -17.05 -5.13 18.75
CA GLN A 75 -16.35 -5.99 17.82
C GLN A 75 -17.30 -6.40 16.70
N MET A 76 -16.96 -6.02 15.47
CA MET A 76 -17.63 -6.48 14.27
C MET A 76 -17.19 -7.91 13.94
N THR A 77 -18.10 -8.71 13.41
CA THR A 77 -17.73 -9.93 12.67
C THR A 77 -17.01 -9.57 11.37
N TYR A 78 -16.26 -10.51 10.79
CA TYR A 78 -15.63 -10.33 9.47
C TYR A 78 -16.63 -9.84 8.41
N LYS A 79 -17.83 -10.43 8.35
CA LYS A 79 -18.88 -10.03 7.41
C LYS A 79 -19.37 -8.60 7.64
N GLN A 80 -19.48 -8.17 8.90
CA GLN A 80 -19.85 -6.80 9.24
C GLN A 80 -18.75 -5.81 8.83
N ALA A 81 -17.48 -6.12 9.07
CA ALA A 81 -16.35 -5.29 8.64
C ALA A 81 -16.27 -5.14 7.11
N ILE A 82 -16.49 -6.22 6.36
CA ILE A 82 -16.59 -6.17 4.89
C ILE A 82 -17.76 -5.27 4.47
N THR A 83 -18.92 -5.43 5.09
CA THR A 83 -20.12 -4.62 4.77
C THR A 83 -19.88 -3.14 5.05
N HIS A 84 -19.22 -2.83 6.17
CA HIS A 84 -18.79 -1.49 6.53
C HIS A 84 -17.88 -0.88 5.45
N CYS A 85 -16.80 -1.57 5.09
CA CYS A 85 -15.86 -1.12 4.07
C CYS A 85 -16.55 -0.86 2.72
N LYS A 86 -17.38 -1.81 2.26
CA LYS A 86 -18.11 -1.67 1.00
C LYS A 86 -19.07 -0.48 1.00
N LYS A 87 -19.77 -0.25 2.11
CA LYS A 87 -20.67 0.90 2.26
C LYS A 87 -19.90 2.21 2.14
N SER A 88 -18.79 2.35 2.87
CA SER A 88 -17.95 3.56 2.82
C SER A 88 -17.31 3.77 1.46
N VAL A 89 -16.79 2.72 0.84
CA VAL A 89 -16.19 2.75 -0.51
C VAL A 89 -17.20 3.13 -1.58
N ASN A 90 -18.43 2.61 -1.51
CA ASN A 90 -19.48 2.99 -2.45
C ASN A 90 -19.82 4.48 -2.37
N MET A 91 -19.76 5.08 -1.18
CA MET A 91 -19.93 6.53 -1.03
C MET A 91 -18.77 7.28 -1.70
N ILE A 92 -17.53 6.87 -1.45
CA ILE A 92 -16.33 7.47 -2.06
C ILE A 92 -16.38 7.38 -3.59
N ALA A 93 -16.74 6.22 -4.12
CA ALA A 93 -16.84 6.00 -5.56
C ALA A 93 -17.98 6.80 -6.21
N LYS A 94 -19.09 7.02 -5.48
CA LYS A 94 -20.23 7.79 -5.98
C LYS A 94 -19.93 9.29 -6.03
N ASP A 95 -19.33 9.82 -4.98
CA ASP A 95 -19.04 11.26 -4.87
C ASP A 95 -17.85 11.63 -5.76
N GLY A 96 -16.91 10.70 -5.94
CA GLY A 96 -15.68 10.88 -6.72
C GLY A 96 -14.58 11.53 -5.89
N ILE A 97 -13.33 11.10 -6.12
CA ILE A 97 -12.19 11.52 -5.30
C ILE A 97 -11.98 13.04 -5.35
N ASP A 98 -12.15 13.67 -6.51
CA ASP A 98 -11.97 15.13 -6.65
C ASP A 98 -13.01 15.94 -5.88
N THR A 99 -14.26 15.46 -5.84
CA THR A 99 -15.32 16.08 -5.05
C THR A 99 -15.01 16.01 -3.56
N LEU A 100 -14.58 14.85 -3.08
CA LEU A 100 -14.18 14.69 -1.67
C LEU A 100 -13.02 15.62 -1.31
N LEU A 101 -12.02 15.76 -2.18
CA LEU A 101 -10.86 16.62 -1.92
C LEU A 101 -11.16 18.12 -2.01
N ALA A 102 -12.32 18.52 -2.54
CA ALA A 102 -12.73 19.92 -2.56
C ALA A 102 -13.15 20.43 -1.18
N ASP A 103 -13.54 19.52 -0.27
CA ASP A 103 -13.86 19.81 1.13
C ASP A 103 -12.99 18.95 2.05
N GLU A 104 -11.91 19.54 2.60
CA GLU A 104 -10.99 18.84 3.50
C GLU A 104 -11.70 18.30 4.76
N HIS A 105 -12.76 18.97 5.24
CA HIS A 105 -13.52 18.51 6.41
C HIS A 105 -14.37 17.29 6.07
N GLU A 106 -15.10 17.32 4.96
CA GLU A 106 -15.83 16.14 4.51
C GLU A 106 -14.88 14.97 4.25
N ALA A 107 -13.74 15.20 3.59
CA ALA A 107 -12.76 14.15 3.34
C ALA A 107 -12.25 13.51 4.64
N PHE A 108 -11.99 14.32 5.66
CA PHE A 108 -11.58 13.84 6.98
C PHE A 108 -12.68 13.02 7.65
N ASP A 109 -13.91 13.53 7.71
CA ASP A 109 -15.04 12.83 8.34
C ASP A 109 -15.33 11.48 7.66
N ARG A 110 -15.21 11.41 6.33
CA ARG A 110 -15.38 10.15 5.58
C ARG A 110 -14.26 9.15 5.88
N ALA A 111 -13.03 9.61 6.05
CA ALA A 111 -11.91 8.77 6.45
C ALA A 111 -12.11 8.25 7.88
N ASP A 112 -12.55 9.09 8.81
CA ASP A 112 -12.81 8.71 10.22
C ASP A 112 -13.93 7.68 10.32
N VAL A 113 -15.03 7.88 9.58
CA VAL A 113 -16.14 6.91 9.50
C VAL A 113 -15.66 5.55 8.98
N LEU A 114 -14.69 5.51 8.07
CA LEU A 114 -14.12 4.26 7.57
C LEU A 114 -13.13 3.65 8.58
N GLU A 115 -12.17 4.43 9.05
CA GLU A 115 -11.02 4.02 9.87
C GLU A 115 -11.44 3.58 11.26
N TYR A 116 -12.22 4.41 11.96
CA TYR A 116 -12.40 4.25 13.40
C TYR A 116 -13.06 2.91 13.75
N PRO A 117 -14.13 2.46 13.06
CA PRO A 117 -14.69 1.12 13.32
C PRO A 117 -13.69 0.00 13.04
N LEU A 118 -12.79 0.13 12.07
CA LEU A 118 -11.79 -0.88 11.74
C LEU A 118 -10.65 -0.91 12.76
N TYR A 119 -10.20 0.25 13.23
CA TYR A 119 -9.17 0.39 14.27
C TYR A 119 -9.52 -0.34 15.57
N GLN A 120 -10.81 -0.43 15.90
CA GLN A 120 -11.31 -1.13 17.09
C GLN A 120 -11.26 -2.66 16.99
N GLN A 121 -10.98 -3.23 15.82
CA GLN A 121 -11.11 -4.68 15.58
C GLN A 121 -9.84 -5.43 15.97
N ARG A 122 -9.84 -6.03 17.17
CA ARG A 122 -8.68 -6.74 17.72
C ARG A 122 -8.27 -7.98 16.92
N TRP A 123 -9.22 -8.56 16.20
CA TRP A 123 -9.01 -9.74 15.36
C TRP A 123 -8.44 -9.39 13.98
N MET A 124 -8.50 -8.11 13.56
CA MET A 124 -8.10 -7.67 12.23
C MET A 124 -6.61 -7.33 12.20
N THR A 125 -5.79 -8.33 11.89
CA THR A 125 -4.32 -8.22 11.75
C THR A 125 -3.90 -8.28 10.28
N LEU A 126 -2.70 -7.78 9.96
CA LEU A 126 -2.17 -7.89 8.60
C LEU A 126 -1.94 -9.35 8.22
N ARG A 127 -1.55 -10.17 9.21
CA ARG A 127 -1.33 -11.61 9.02
C ARG A 127 -2.60 -12.37 8.63
N ASP A 128 -3.72 -12.07 9.28
CA ASP A 128 -4.92 -12.90 9.16
C ASP A 128 -5.96 -12.29 8.20
N TYR A 129 -6.04 -10.96 8.13
CA TYR A 129 -7.02 -10.24 7.31
C TYR A 129 -6.36 -9.10 6.53
N PRO A 130 -5.39 -9.41 5.64
CA PRO A 130 -4.52 -8.41 5.02
C PRO A 130 -5.27 -7.33 4.24
N VAL A 131 -6.34 -7.68 3.52
CA VAL A 131 -7.11 -6.70 2.73
C VAL A 131 -7.81 -5.68 3.62
N LEU A 132 -8.53 -6.15 4.65
CA LEU A 132 -9.20 -5.26 5.61
C LEU A 132 -8.19 -4.38 6.35
N TYR A 133 -7.06 -4.98 6.72
CA TYR A 133 -5.96 -4.27 7.35
C TYR A 133 -5.41 -3.17 6.45
N MET A 134 -5.18 -3.44 5.16
CA MET A 134 -4.70 -2.45 4.20
C MET A 134 -5.70 -1.30 3.96
N ILE A 135 -7.01 -1.58 4.00
CA ILE A 135 -8.05 -0.54 3.95
C ILE A 135 -7.96 0.35 5.18
N TYR A 136 -7.87 -0.25 6.37
CA TYR A 136 -7.68 0.47 7.63
C TYR A 136 -6.44 1.37 7.57
N GLU A 137 -5.29 0.81 7.20
CA GLU A 137 -4.03 1.54 7.13
C GLU A 137 -4.11 2.72 6.15
N ALA A 138 -4.73 2.53 4.98
CA ALA A 138 -4.90 3.61 4.02
C ALA A 138 -5.84 4.72 4.51
N ALA A 139 -6.84 4.37 5.33
CA ALA A 139 -7.75 5.34 5.95
C ALA A 139 -7.08 6.08 7.13
N ASP A 140 -6.30 5.38 7.95
CA ASP A 140 -5.50 5.98 9.04
C ASP A 140 -4.44 6.93 8.49
N GLU A 141 -3.76 6.55 7.40
CA GLU A 141 -2.84 7.43 6.67
C GLU A 141 -3.56 8.73 6.26
N ALA A 142 -4.80 8.63 5.77
CA ALA A 142 -5.60 9.78 5.32
C ALA A 142 -5.92 10.76 6.47
N LEU A 143 -6.14 10.25 7.69
CA LEU A 143 -6.34 11.06 8.88
C LEU A 143 -5.03 11.74 9.35
N ALA A 144 -3.91 11.01 9.29
CA ALA A 144 -2.64 11.45 9.87
C ALA A 144 -1.92 12.56 9.06
N ILE A 145 -2.00 12.57 7.73
CA ILE A 145 -1.10 13.39 6.87
C ILE A 145 -1.89 14.39 6.00
N ARG A 146 -3.16 14.64 6.34
CA ARG A 146 -4.19 15.26 5.48
C ARG A 146 -4.52 14.38 4.29
N THR A 147 -5.81 14.28 3.99
CA THR A 147 -6.33 13.40 2.96
C THR A 147 -5.79 13.78 1.58
N THR A 148 -5.06 12.87 0.93
CA THR A 148 -4.58 13.04 -0.44
C THR A 148 -5.33 12.14 -1.42
N ARG A 149 -5.30 12.50 -2.71
CA ARG A 149 -5.82 11.63 -3.78
C ARG A 149 -5.26 10.21 -3.73
N LEU A 150 -3.96 10.07 -3.41
CA LEU A 150 -3.29 8.78 -3.40
C LEU A 150 -3.88 7.83 -2.33
N MET A 151 -4.29 8.35 -1.18
CA MET A 151 -4.88 7.54 -0.11
C MET A 151 -6.25 7.01 -0.49
N TRP A 152 -7.11 7.85 -1.08
CA TRP A 152 -8.39 7.39 -1.62
C TRP A 152 -8.21 6.33 -2.70
N GLN A 153 -7.21 6.50 -3.57
CA GLN A 153 -6.88 5.50 -4.58
C GLN A 153 -6.42 4.18 -3.94
N LYS A 154 -5.65 4.19 -2.85
CA LYS A 154 -5.30 2.97 -2.09
C LYS A 154 -6.55 2.32 -1.48
N ILE A 155 -7.45 3.10 -0.86
CA ILE A 155 -8.70 2.59 -0.28
C ILE A 155 -9.53 1.88 -1.34
N LEU A 156 -9.75 2.52 -2.49
CA LEU A 156 -10.47 1.91 -3.62
C LEU A 156 -9.72 0.67 -4.14
N LEU A 157 -8.38 0.72 -4.22
CA LEU A 157 -7.55 -0.41 -4.64
C LEU A 157 -7.68 -1.63 -3.69
N TYR A 158 -7.81 -1.43 -2.40
CA TYR A 158 -7.95 -2.55 -1.48
C TYR A 158 -9.41 -3.02 -1.41
N ALA A 159 -10.36 -2.11 -1.61
CA ALA A 159 -11.78 -2.42 -1.62
C ALA A 159 -12.20 -3.35 -2.76
N ASP A 160 -11.66 -3.16 -3.96
CA ASP A 160 -11.89 -4.04 -5.11
C ASP A 160 -11.35 -5.46 -4.87
N MET A 161 -10.48 -5.67 -3.87
CA MET A 161 -10.03 -7.01 -3.43
C MET A 161 -10.92 -7.66 -2.37
N LEU A 162 -11.94 -6.97 -1.82
CA LEU A 162 -12.77 -7.49 -0.72
C LEU A 162 -13.61 -8.72 -1.10
N ASP A 163 -13.86 -8.91 -2.40
CA ASP A 163 -14.63 -10.04 -2.93
C ASP A 163 -13.76 -11.25 -3.29
N ALA A 164 -12.42 -11.14 -3.19
CA ALA A 164 -11.53 -12.28 -3.36
C ALA A 164 -11.57 -13.23 -2.17
N PRO A 165 -11.23 -14.52 -2.38
CA PRO A 165 -10.79 -15.39 -1.31
C PRO A 165 -9.62 -14.77 -0.54
N LEU A 166 -9.62 -14.92 0.79
CA LEU A 166 -8.57 -14.39 1.66
C LEU A 166 -7.17 -14.89 1.26
N GLU A 167 -7.08 -16.12 0.76
CA GLU A 167 -5.82 -16.74 0.35
C GLU A 167 -5.26 -16.15 -0.95
N HIS A 168 -6.12 -15.57 -1.78
CA HIS A 168 -5.76 -15.00 -3.08
C HIS A 168 -6.45 -13.66 -3.34
N PRO A 169 -6.07 -12.59 -2.60
CA PRO A 169 -6.72 -11.27 -2.66
C PRO A 169 -6.78 -10.64 -4.06
N ALA A 170 -5.85 -11.06 -4.93
CA ALA A 170 -5.65 -10.48 -6.26
C ALA A 170 -6.19 -11.35 -7.42
N VAL A 171 -6.87 -12.48 -7.12
CA VAL A 171 -7.17 -13.51 -8.13
C VAL A 171 -8.11 -13.04 -9.23
N HIS A 172 -9.10 -12.22 -8.90
CA HIS A 172 -10.14 -11.74 -9.82
C HIS A 172 -9.80 -10.38 -10.45
N LEU A 173 -8.63 -9.83 -10.14
CA LEU A 173 -8.22 -8.51 -10.64
C LEU A 173 -7.97 -8.58 -12.15
N THR A 174 -8.36 -7.52 -12.86
CA THR A 174 -8.11 -7.38 -14.30
C THR A 174 -6.64 -7.08 -14.57
N ASP A 175 -6.21 -7.16 -15.84
CA ASP A 175 -4.83 -6.82 -16.20
C ASP A 175 -4.51 -5.34 -15.95
N ALA A 176 -5.45 -4.44 -16.22
CA ALA A 176 -5.33 -3.02 -15.90
C ALA A 176 -5.16 -2.80 -14.39
N TYR A 177 -5.84 -3.61 -13.59
CA TYR A 177 -5.71 -3.57 -12.15
C TYR A 177 -4.36 -4.09 -11.66
N ARG A 178 -3.89 -5.21 -12.21
CA ARG A 178 -2.54 -5.74 -11.95
C ARG A 178 -1.46 -4.74 -12.34
N ALA A 179 -1.67 -3.98 -13.41
CA ALA A 179 -0.80 -2.86 -13.78
C ALA A 179 -0.81 -1.75 -12.71
N CYS A 180 -1.97 -1.42 -12.16
CA CYS A 180 -2.10 -0.44 -11.07
C CYS A 180 -1.31 -0.87 -9.81
N LEU A 181 -1.37 -2.15 -9.40
CA LEU A 181 -0.58 -2.66 -8.27
C LEU A 181 0.92 -2.39 -8.42
N LYS A 182 1.44 -2.54 -9.64
CA LYS A 182 2.85 -2.30 -9.97
C LYS A 182 3.23 -0.83 -9.78
N HIS A 183 2.36 0.10 -10.17
CA HIS A 183 2.58 1.52 -9.90
C HIS A 183 2.61 1.80 -8.39
N PHE A 184 1.71 1.18 -7.62
CA PHE A 184 1.70 1.32 -6.16
C PHE A 184 2.94 0.75 -5.49
N ILE A 185 3.55 -0.32 -6.00
CA ILE A 185 4.86 -0.81 -5.49
C ILE A 185 5.90 0.30 -5.59
N ILE A 186 5.95 1.03 -6.71
CA ILE A 186 6.90 2.12 -6.89
C ILE A 186 6.59 3.30 -5.97
N LEU A 187 5.32 3.70 -5.87
CA LEU A 187 4.92 4.80 -4.99
C LEU A 187 5.21 4.50 -3.52
N ASN A 188 4.95 3.27 -3.07
CA ASN A 188 5.30 2.83 -1.72
C ASN A 188 6.81 2.80 -1.52
N THR A 189 7.57 2.26 -2.48
CA THR A 189 9.04 2.27 -2.42
C THR A 189 9.58 3.69 -2.24
N VAL A 190 9.10 4.66 -3.03
CA VAL A 190 9.50 6.06 -2.90
C VAL A 190 9.09 6.62 -1.54
N GLY A 191 7.91 6.26 -1.03
CA GLY A 191 7.45 6.59 0.33
C GLY A 191 8.45 6.11 1.38
N VAL A 192 8.76 4.82 1.39
CA VAL A 192 9.73 4.22 2.31
C VAL A 192 11.09 4.94 2.21
N LEU A 193 11.64 5.12 1.00
CA LEU A 193 12.95 5.78 0.83
C LEU A 193 12.98 7.22 1.37
N ARG A 194 11.86 7.96 1.28
CA ARG A 194 11.75 9.31 1.83
C ARG A 194 11.68 9.32 3.34
N THR A 195 10.89 8.41 3.92
CA THR A 195 10.69 8.32 5.37
C THR A 195 11.97 7.86 6.07
N TYR A 196 12.73 6.96 5.45
CA TYR A 196 13.99 6.42 5.99
C TYR A 196 15.25 7.11 5.47
N LYS A 197 15.16 8.33 4.93
CA LYS A 197 16.31 9.04 4.34
C LYS A 197 17.56 9.15 5.24
N ASN A 198 17.41 8.94 6.56
CA ASN A 198 18.48 9.01 7.55
C ASN A 198 18.95 7.62 8.07
N ASP A 199 18.36 6.51 7.62
CA ASP A 199 18.75 5.14 8.02
C ASP A 199 19.30 4.36 6.80
N PRO A 200 20.62 4.40 6.55
CA PRO A 200 21.22 3.75 5.38
C PRO A 200 21.06 2.23 5.39
N ALA A 201 20.93 1.61 6.58
CA ALA A 201 20.82 0.18 6.70
C ALA A 201 19.42 -0.31 6.27
N VAL A 202 18.38 0.43 6.66
CA VAL A 202 17.00 0.19 6.21
C VAL A 202 16.87 0.48 4.72
N LEU A 203 17.35 1.64 4.25
CA LEU A 203 17.31 2.02 2.83
C LEU A 203 17.97 0.96 1.93
N ARG A 204 19.13 0.44 2.32
CA ARG A 204 19.81 -0.64 1.60
C ARG A 204 18.92 -1.87 1.50
N ASP A 205 18.35 -2.33 2.60
CA ASP A 205 17.59 -3.59 2.62
C ASP A 205 16.29 -3.48 1.80
N ILE A 206 15.64 -2.30 1.79
CA ILE A 206 14.50 -2.01 0.91
C ILE A 206 14.92 -2.01 -0.55
N CYS A 207 15.98 -1.27 -0.89
CA CYS A 207 16.47 -1.20 -2.27
C CYS A 207 16.81 -2.59 -2.81
N VAL A 208 17.46 -3.44 -2.01
CA VAL A 208 17.72 -4.83 -2.41
C VAL A 208 16.42 -5.61 -2.60
N ALA A 209 15.44 -5.48 -1.70
CA ALA A 209 14.15 -6.15 -1.85
C ALA A 209 13.41 -5.72 -3.13
N VAL A 210 13.39 -4.42 -3.43
CA VAL A 210 12.72 -3.87 -4.62
C VAL A 210 13.46 -4.22 -5.90
N SER A 211 14.80 -4.21 -5.88
CA SER A 211 15.64 -4.69 -7.00
C SER A 211 15.30 -6.14 -7.37
N LEU A 212 15.25 -7.03 -6.38
CA LEU A 212 14.87 -8.44 -6.59
C LEU A 212 13.46 -8.60 -7.18
N VAL A 213 12.52 -7.74 -6.80
CA VAL A 213 11.16 -7.72 -7.37
C VAL A 213 11.20 -7.21 -8.81
N ALA A 214 11.93 -6.14 -9.06
CA ALA A 214 12.09 -5.57 -10.39
C ALA A 214 12.70 -6.60 -11.35
N ASP A 215 13.67 -7.39 -10.89
CA ASP A 215 14.25 -8.50 -11.65
C ASP A 215 13.23 -9.61 -11.95
N LEU A 216 12.39 -9.96 -10.97
CA LEU A 216 11.29 -10.91 -11.18
C LEU A 216 10.28 -10.42 -12.22
N LEU A 217 10.12 -9.11 -12.33
CA LEU A 217 9.19 -8.45 -13.24
C LEU A 217 9.90 -7.88 -14.49
N ALA A 218 11.15 -8.24 -14.75
CA ALA A 218 11.99 -7.59 -15.77
C ALA A 218 11.49 -7.73 -17.23
N ASN A 219 10.55 -8.65 -17.48
CA ASN A 219 9.90 -8.85 -18.78
C ASN A 219 8.51 -8.21 -18.86
N ASP A 220 8.08 -7.54 -17.80
CA ASP A 220 6.81 -6.83 -17.75
C ASP A 220 6.96 -5.43 -18.34
N GLU A 221 6.07 -5.06 -19.27
CA GLU A 221 6.17 -3.78 -19.99
C GLU A 221 5.42 -2.62 -19.31
N VAL A 222 4.65 -2.89 -18.24
CA VAL A 222 3.85 -1.86 -17.56
C VAL A 222 4.73 -0.83 -16.87
N VAL A 223 5.79 -1.30 -16.24
CA VAL A 223 6.74 -0.51 -15.46
C VAL A 223 8.12 -0.80 -16.02
N LYS A 224 8.97 0.23 -16.08
CA LYS A 224 10.37 0.06 -16.52
C LYS A 224 11.21 -0.63 -15.45
N TRP A 225 10.91 -1.89 -15.16
CA TRP A 225 11.49 -2.62 -14.03
C TRP A 225 13.01 -2.71 -14.10
N ARG A 226 13.59 -2.89 -15.28
CA ARG A 226 15.06 -2.94 -15.44
C ARG A 226 15.74 -1.63 -15.01
N GLU A 227 15.12 -0.49 -15.31
CA GLU A 227 15.62 0.83 -14.88
C GLU A 227 15.51 0.98 -13.36
N ILE A 228 14.40 0.52 -12.79
CA ILE A 228 14.16 0.54 -11.34
C ILE A 228 15.14 -0.38 -10.60
N SER A 229 15.41 -1.56 -11.14
CA SER A 229 16.37 -2.52 -10.60
C SER A 229 17.77 -1.91 -10.52
N ALA A 230 18.25 -1.37 -11.66
CA ALA A 230 19.57 -0.74 -11.74
C ALA A 230 19.75 0.40 -10.74
N ILE A 231 18.72 1.21 -10.53
CA ILE A 231 18.78 2.34 -9.60
C ILE A 231 18.69 1.86 -8.15
N CYS A 232 17.85 0.87 -7.85
CA CYS A 232 17.82 0.28 -6.53
C CYS A 232 19.17 -0.36 -6.17
N ASP A 233 19.85 -1.00 -7.12
CA ASP A 233 21.19 -1.54 -6.91
C ASP A 233 22.23 -0.45 -6.64
N GLN A 234 22.19 0.66 -7.39
CA GLN A 234 23.05 1.81 -7.17
C GLN A 234 22.82 2.45 -5.79
N CYS A 235 21.55 2.68 -5.43
CA CYS A 235 21.17 3.16 -4.10
C CYS A 235 21.66 2.21 -3.00
N ALA A 236 21.42 0.90 -3.15
CA ALA A 236 21.85 -0.10 -2.17
C ALA A 236 23.38 -0.15 -2.02
N ALA A 237 24.13 0.06 -3.11
CA ALA A 237 25.58 0.17 -3.07
C ALA A 237 26.02 1.45 -2.34
N ALA A 238 25.47 2.60 -2.71
CA ALA A 238 25.76 3.90 -2.09
C ALA A 238 25.51 3.90 -0.56
N PHE A 239 24.42 3.31 -0.11
CA PHE A 239 24.10 3.21 1.32
C PHE A 239 25.02 2.29 2.11
N ARG A 240 25.80 1.40 1.46
CA ARG A 240 26.85 0.64 2.17
C ARG A 240 28.04 1.52 2.55
N TYR A 241 28.27 2.59 1.82
CA TYR A 241 29.44 3.46 1.98
C TYR A 241 29.11 4.78 2.70
N GLY A 242 27.83 5.00 3.06
CA GLY A 242 27.39 6.19 3.78
C GLY A 242 27.19 7.42 2.87
N ASP A 243 27.02 7.21 1.57
CA ASP A 243 26.88 8.27 0.58
C ASP A 243 25.53 9.02 0.69
N ASP A 244 25.51 10.28 0.24
CA ASP A 244 24.36 11.19 0.34
C ASP A 244 23.21 10.77 -0.59
N VAL A 245 22.04 10.51 0.01
CA VAL A 245 20.76 10.22 -0.67
C VAL A 245 20.31 11.39 -1.56
N ALA A 246 20.83 12.61 -1.37
CA ALA A 246 20.47 13.79 -2.14
C ALA A 246 20.64 13.61 -3.65
N LEU A 247 21.64 12.83 -4.08
CA LEU A 247 21.91 12.51 -5.49
C LEU A 247 20.71 11.84 -6.19
N TYR A 248 19.89 11.10 -5.44
CA TYR A 248 18.75 10.35 -5.98
C TYR A 248 17.42 11.09 -5.80
N ARG A 249 17.40 12.25 -5.13
CA ARG A 249 16.17 12.95 -4.74
C ARG A 249 15.34 13.37 -5.95
N ASP A 250 15.97 13.95 -6.96
CA ASP A 250 15.25 14.46 -8.15
C ASP A 250 14.77 13.33 -9.05
N TYR A 251 15.49 12.22 -9.09
CA TYR A 251 15.01 10.99 -9.71
C TYR A 251 13.78 10.45 -8.99
N LEU A 252 13.82 10.29 -7.65
CA LEU A 252 12.68 9.80 -6.87
C LEU A 252 11.44 10.69 -7.02
N LYS A 253 11.62 12.02 -7.11
CA LYS A 253 10.52 12.96 -7.43
C LYS A 253 9.93 12.69 -8.81
N THR A 254 10.78 12.55 -9.83
CA THR A 254 10.36 12.28 -11.21
C THR A 254 9.63 10.93 -11.32
N LEU A 255 10.16 9.91 -10.64
CA LEU A 255 9.57 8.58 -10.57
C LEU A 255 8.17 8.62 -9.93
N ARG A 256 8.06 9.28 -8.77
CA ARG A 256 6.79 9.48 -8.07
C ARG A 256 5.78 10.21 -8.95
N ALA A 257 6.16 11.31 -9.59
CA ALA A 257 5.28 12.08 -10.46
C ALA A 257 4.80 11.28 -11.68
N THR A 258 5.66 10.43 -12.23
CA THR A 258 5.31 9.58 -13.38
C THR A 258 4.29 8.52 -13.02
N TYR A 259 4.54 7.75 -11.96
CA TYR A 259 3.61 6.68 -11.56
C TYR A 259 2.35 7.21 -10.88
N GLN A 260 2.40 8.38 -10.21
CA GLN A 260 1.19 9.03 -9.71
C GLN A 260 0.25 9.42 -10.87
N ARG A 261 0.79 9.94 -11.98
CA ARG A 261 -0.02 10.24 -13.19
C ARG A 261 -0.65 8.97 -13.76
N ALA A 262 0.10 7.87 -13.82
CA ALA A 262 -0.41 6.60 -14.31
C ALA A 262 -1.54 6.04 -13.42
N VAL A 263 -1.39 6.15 -12.09
CA VAL A 263 -2.45 5.79 -11.13
C VAL A 263 -3.66 6.70 -11.32
N ASN A 264 -3.48 8.02 -11.40
CA ASN A 264 -4.58 8.95 -11.64
C ASN A 264 -5.39 8.57 -12.89
N ALA A 265 -4.71 8.38 -14.03
CA ALA A 265 -5.36 8.01 -15.27
C ALA A 265 -6.18 6.70 -15.15
N TYR A 266 -5.68 5.71 -14.41
CA TYR A 266 -6.42 4.48 -14.14
C TYR A 266 -7.72 4.74 -13.36
N PHE A 267 -7.64 5.47 -12.25
CA PHE A 267 -8.79 5.74 -11.39
C PHE A 267 -9.81 6.68 -12.05
N ASP A 268 -9.35 7.65 -12.83
CA ASP A 268 -10.22 8.56 -13.57
C ASP A 268 -11.08 7.76 -14.57
N ASN A 269 -10.46 6.87 -15.35
CA ASN A 269 -11.17 6.02 -16.29
C ASN A 269 -12.12 5.01 -15.61
N THR A 270 -11.78 4.53 -14.41
CA THR A 270 -12.52 3.46 -13.74
C THR A 270 -13.68 3.97 -12.88
N TYR A 271 -13.48 5.11 -12.20
CA TYR A 271 -14.42 5.61 -11.18
C TYR A 271 -15.09 6.95 -11.56
N GLN A 272 -14.52 7.80 -12.41
CA GLN A 272 -15.20 9.05 -12.80
C GLN A 272 -16.23 8.87 -13.93
N HIS A 273 -16.16 7.80 -14.73
CA HIS A 273 -17.14 7.56 -15.82
C HIS A 273 -18.48 6.97 -15.35
N LYS A 274 -18.66 6.73 -14.05
CA LYS A 274 -19.91 6.20 -13.48
C LYS A 274 -20.86 7.25 -12.92
N THR A 275 -20.51 8.53 -12.98
CA THR A 275 -21.43 9.61 -12.64
C THR A 275 -22.46 9.74 -13.77
N PRO A 276 -23.77 9.52 -13.55
CA PRO A 276 -24.76 9.92 -14.54
C PRO A 276 -24.60 11.43 -14.69
N ARG A 277 -24.41 11.90 -15.93
CA ARG A 277 -24.72 13.31 -16.22
C ARG A 277 -26.18 13.48 -15.81
N HIS A 278 -26.44 14.16 -14.71
CA HIS A 278 -27.76 14.69 -14.45
C HIS A 278 -28.09 15.52 -15.69
N GLN A 279 -28.96 14.98 -16.54
CA GLN A 279 -29.64 15.79 -17.53
C GLN A 279 -30.43 16.81 -16.71
N ASP A 280 -30.10 18.07 -16.89
CA ASP A 280 -30.91 19.20 -16.49
C ASP A 280 -32.31 18.99 -17.06
N SER A 281 -33.22 18.45 -16.24
CA SER A 281 -34.65 18.59 -16.47
C SER A 281 -35.07 19.93 -15.88
N SER A 282 -34.83 20.98 -16.64
CA SER A 282 -35.55 22.24 -16.48
C SER A 282 -37.02 21.98 -16.80
N SER A 283 -37.89 22.22 -15.83
CA SER A 283 -39.33 22.42 -16.02
C SER A 283 -39.80 23.47 -15.02
#